data_AF-A0A822J8T7-F1
#
_entry.id   AF-A0A822J8T7-F1
#
_cell.length_a   1.000
_cell.length_b   1.000
_cell.length_c   1.000
_cell.angle_alpha   90.00
_cell.angle_beta   90.00
_cell.angle_gamma   90.00
#
_symmetry.space_group_name_H-M   'P 1'
#
loop_
_entity.id
_entity.type
_entity.pdbx_description
1 polymer ?
#
loop_
_entity_poly.entity_id
_entity_poly.type
_entity_poly.pdbx_seq_one_letter_code
_entity_poly.pdbx_strand_id
1 'polypeptide(L)'
;MKDTIISLIKKNRNNYFLKNKIELKCKCGFSEKVTYYDFLSMGEFDIGQTTQTISTYISESIYDETIRVTPLNLSRKCPVCGEGITAIFPISLENLIPMLQMAPPDLLMYG
;
A
#
# COMPACT_ATOMS: atom_id res chain seq x y z
N MET A 1 4.35 13.71 -6.33
CA MET A 1 4.34 12.23 -6.36
C MET A 1 3.19 11.65 -5.56
N LYS A 2 3.03 12.03 -4.29
CA LYS A 2 1.89 11.65 -3.43
C LYS A 2 0.53 11.96 -4.08
N ASP A 3 0.36 13.15 -4.64
CA ASP A 3 -0.89 13.54 -5.34
C ASP A 3 -1.20 12.67 -6.56
N THR A 4 -0.17 12.26 -7.30
CA THR A 4 -0.29 11.37 -8.45
C THR A 4 -0.81 10.00 -8.03
N ILE A 5 -0.25 9.45 -6.95
CA ILE A 5 -0.69 8.16 -6.37
C ILE A 5 -2.15 8.28 -5.92
N ILE A 6 -2.50 9.33 -5.18
CA ILE A 6 -3.89 9.59 -4.74
C ILE A 6 -4.84 9.67 -5.94
N SER A 7 -4.45 10.37 -7.00
CA SER A 7 -5.24 10.46 -8.24
C SER A 7 -5.44 9.09 -8.91
N LEU A 8 -4.38 8.29 -9.00
CA LEU A 8 -4.45 6.92 -9.55
C LEU A 8 -5.36 6.00 -8.72
N ILE A 9 -5.29 6.09 -7.39
CA ILE A 9 -6.16 5.33 -6.49
C ILE A 9 -7.63 5.72 -6.69
N LYS A 10 -7.92 7.03 -6.75
CA LYS A 10 -9.28 7.54 -6.96
C LYS A 10 -9.86 7.07 -8.29
N LYS A 11 -9.04 7.02 -9.35
CA LYS A 11 -9.44 6.48 -10.67
C LYS A 11 -9.72 4.98 -10.63
N ASN A 12 -9.02 4.24 -9.77
CA ASN A 12 -9.10 2.78 -9.68
C ASN A 12 -9.94 2.29 -8.50
N ARG A 13 -10.97 3.04 -8.06
CA ARG A 13 -11.83 2.69 -6.91
C ARG A 13 -12.37 1.25 -6.92
N ASN A 14 -12.58 0.67 -8.10
CA ASN A 14 -13.13 -0.68 -8.27
C ASN A 14 -12.07 -1.80 -8.17
N ASN A 15 -10.78 -1.46 -8.09
CA ASN A 15 -9.69 -2.43 -7.98
C ASN A 15 -9.89 -3.33 -6.75
N TYR A 16 -9.80 -4.64 -6.94
CA TYR A 16 -10.06 -5.64 -5.89
C TYR A 16 -9.06 -5.53 -4.73
N PHE A 17 -7.78 -5.27 -5.02
CA PHE A 17 -6.75 -5.11 -3.99
C PHE A 17 -7.07 -3.93 -3.07
N LEU A 18 -7.59 -2.83 -3.61
CA LEU A 18 -7.95 -1.64 -2.82
C LEU A 18 -9.14 -1.87 -1.87
N LYS A 19 -9.91 -2.94 -2.06
CA LYS A 19 -11.02 -3.33 -1.17
C LYS A 19 -10.55 -4.09 0.07
N ASN A 20 -9.29 -4.53 0.11
CA ASN A 20 -8.71 -5.17 1.28
C ASN A 20 -8.76 -4.23 2.49
N LYS A 21 -8.96 -4.81 3.66
CA LYS A 21 -9.07 -4.10 4.93
C LYS A 21 -7.86 -4.36 5.80
N ILE A 22 -7.46 -3.33 6.54
CA ILE A 22 -6.51 -3.45 7.64
C ILE A 22 -7.14 -2.97 8.93
N GLU A 23 -6.68 -3.56 10.03
CA GLU A 23 -7.04 -3.14 11.37
C GLU A 23 -5.89 -2.29 11.94
N LEU A 24 -6.16 -1.00 12.14
CA LEU A 24 -5.25 -0.06 12.79
C LEU A 24 -5.47 -0.14 14.29
N LYS A 25 -4.45 -0.57 15.05
CA LYS A 25 -4.49 -0.63 16.52
C LYS A 25 -3.56 0.41 17.12
N CYS A 26 -4.09 1.18 18.06
CA CYS A 26 -3.31 2.08 18.89
C CYS A 26 -3.04 1.45 20.27
N LYS A 27 -1.96 1.85 20.93
CA LYS A 27 -1.60 1.39 22.27
C LYS A 27 -2.66 1.71 23.33
N CYS A 28 -3.44 2.77 23.13
CA CYS A 28 -4.53 3.14 24.04
C CYS A 28 -5.76 2.22 23.96
N GLY A 29 -5.75 1.19 23.11
CA GLY A 29 -6.87 0.27 22.92
C GLY A 29 -7.83 0.67 21.80
N PHE A 30 -7.63 1.82 21.15
CA PHE A 30 -8.37 2.18 19.94
C PHE A 30 -8.05 1.19 18.79
N SER A 31 -9.09 0.68 18.14
CA SER A 31 -8.98 -0.15 16.94
C SER A 31 -9.97 0.33 15.89
N GLU A 32 -9.52 0.42 14.64
CA GLU A 32 -10.36 0.79 13.50
C GLU A 32 -10.04 -0.08 12.29
N LYS A 33 -11.08 -0.51 11.57
CA LYS A 33 -10.93 -1.23 10.31
C LYS A 33 -11.12 -0.26 9.16
N VAL A 34 -10.08 -0.06 8.36
CA VAL A 34 -10.10 0.82 7.18
C VAL A 34 -9.75 0.03 5.92
N THR A 35 -10.30 0.42 4.78
CA THR A 35 -9.90 -0.16 3.49
C THR A 35 -8.61 0.49 3.00
N TYR A 36 -7.87 -0.22 2.15
CA TYR A 36 -6.72 0.35 1.44
C TYR A 36 -7.12 1.55 0.59
N TYR A 37 -8.30 1.51 -0.04
CA TYR A 37 -8.84 2.63 -0.77
C TYR A 37 -9.01 3.87 0.11
N ASP A 38 -9.73 3.75 1.23
CA ASP A 38 -10.03 4.90 2.11
C ASP A 38 -8.74 5.51 2.62
N PHE A 39 -7.86 4.65 3.12
CA PHE A 39 -6.59 5.06 3.68
C PHE A 39 -5.69 5.78 2.66
N LEU A 40 -5.46 5.17 1.49
CA LEU A 40 -4.56 5.76 0.50
C LEU A 40 -5.20 6.97 -0.22
N SER A 41 -6.51 7.00 -0.40
CA SER A 41 -7.20 8.11 -1.08
C SER A 41 -7.28 9.39 -0.22
N MET A 42 -7.24 9.25 1.11
CA MET A 42 -7.13 10.35 2.06
C MET A 42 -5.71 10.91 2.17
N GLY A 43 -4.70 10.19 1.64
CA GLY A 43 -3.31 10.65 1.69
C GLY A 43 -2.67 10.53 3.07
N GLU A 44 -3.20 9.68 3.95
CA GLU A 44 -2.69 9.43 5.30
C GLU A 44 -1.40 8.57 5.32
N PHE A 45 -0.58 8.64 4.26
CA PHE A 45 0.65 7.87 4.10
C PHE A 45 1.84 8.75 3.72
N ASP A 46 3.02 8.32 4.12
CA ASP A 46 4.30 8.91 3.73
C ASP A 46 5.09 7.92 2.88
N ILE A 47 5.83 8.45 1.90
CA ILE A 47 6.71 7.63 1.06
C ILE A 47 8.02 7.49 1.84
N GLY A 48 8.34 6.26 2.25
CA GLY A 48 9.58 5.96 2.93
C GLY A 48 10.81 6.09 2.03
N GLN A 49 11.99 5.99 2.62
CA GLN A 49 13.23 5.91 1.83
C GLN A 49 13.30 4.56 1.11
N THR A 50 13.80 4.55 -0.13
CA THR A 50 14.06 3.31 -0.86
C THR A 50 15.07 2.46 -0.10
N THR A 51 14.69 1.23 0.25
CA THR A 51 15.55 0.27 0.94
C THR A 51 15.79 -0.94 0.06
N GLN A 52 16.85 -1.68 0.38
CA GLN A 52 17.09 -3.00 -0.20
C GLN A 52 16.51 -4.04 0.76
N THR A 53 15.65 -4.91 0.23
CA THR A 53 15.12 -6.08 0.96
C THR A 53 15.39 -7.34 0.15
N ILE A 54 15.50 -8.47 0.83
CA ILE A 54 15.55 -9.77 0.17
C ILE A 54 14.19 -10.03 -0.48
N SER A 55 14.20 -10.44 -1.74
CA SER A 55 13.01 -10.85 -2.48
C SER A 55 12.38 -12.07 -1.82
N THR A 56 11.10 -11.99 -1.46
CA THR A 56 10.36 -13.15 -0.93
C THR A 56 9.89 -14.10 -2.03
N TYR A 57 10.07 -13.76 -3.31
CA TYR A 57 9.58 -14.53 -4.46
C TYR A 57 10.67 -15.37 -5.12
N ILE A 58 11.93 -14.96 -5.03
CA ILE A 58 13.07 -15.65 -5.63
C ILE A 58 14.01 -16.02 -4.48
N SER A 59 13.82 -17.23 -3.95
CA SER A 59 14.79 -17.90 -3.08
C SER A 59 15.30 -19.13 -3.82
N GLU A 60 16.25 -18.92 -4.72
CA GLU A 60 17.03 -20.05 -5.23
C GLU A 60 18.05 -20.41 -4.17
N SER A 61 18.26 -21.72 -3.93
CA SER A 61 19.03 -22.29 -2.82
C SER A 61 20.49 -21.83 -2.66
N ILE A 62 20.95 -20.90 -3.49
CA ILE A 62 22.32 -20.39 -3.58
C ILE A 62 22.37 -18.85 -3.63
N TYR A 63 21.26 -18.15 -3.96
CA TYR A 63 21.25 -16.70 -4.12
C TYR A 63 19.94 -16.07 -3.61
N ASP A 64 20.09 -15.21 -2.60
CA ASP A 64 19.06 -14.25 -2.19
C ASP A 64 19.12 -13.03 -3.12
N GLU A 65 18.09 -12.83 -3.93
CA GLU A 65 18.01 -11.63 -4.77
C GLU A 65 17.60 -10.42 -3.93
N THR A 66 18.46 -9.41 -3.84
CA THR A 66 18.13 -8.13 -3.19
C THR A 66 17.37 -7.23 -4.14
N ILE A 67 16.12 -6.91 -3.80
CA ILE A 67 15.29 -5.96 -4.54
C ILE A 67 15.28 -4.60 -3.86
N ARG A 68 15.20 -3.54 -4.67
CA ARG A 68 15.00 -2.17 -4.17
C ARG A 68 13.51 -1.90 -4.08
N VAL A 69 13.03 -1.54 -2.89
CA VAL A 69 11.62 -1.24 -2.64
C VAL A 69 11.48 0.08 -1.91
N THR A 70 10.44 0.82 -2.25
CA THR A 70 10.08 2.07 -1.57
C THR A 70 8.81 1.81 -0.76
N PRO A 71 8.91 1.65 0.57
CA PRO A 71 7.77 1.33 1.42
C PRO A 71 6.84 2.55 1.57
N LEU A 72 5.55 2.28 1.70
CA LEU A 72 4.56 3.29 2.08
C LEU A 72 4.34 3.17 3.59
N ASN A 73 4.63 4.25 4.32
CA ASN A 73 4.46 4.29 5.76
C ASN A 73 3.10 4.90 6.08
N LEU A 74 2.33 4.17 6.88
CA LEU A 74 1.08 4.63 7.47
C LEU A 74 1.40 5.74 8.48
N SER A 75 0.74 6.89 8.33
CA SER A 75 1.00 8.07 9.13
C SER A 75 -0.34 8.71 9.52
N ARG A 76 -0.89 8.24 10.65
CA ARG A 76 -2.17 8.73 11.18
C ARG A 76 -2.10 8.96 12.67
N LYS A 77 -2.78 9.98 13.18
CA LYS A 77 -2.93 10.18 14.64
C LYS A 77 -4.14 9.41 15.14
N CYS A 78 -4.00 8.78 16.30
CA CYS A 78 -5.12 8.16 16.99
C CYS A 78 -6.13 9.25 17.38
N PRO A 79 -7.43 9.11 17.03
CA PRO A 79 -8.44 10.10 17.38
C PRO A 79 -8.74 10.17 18.89
N VAL A 80 -8.33 9.16 19.66
CA VAL A 80 -8.60 9.07 21.11
C VAL A 80 -7.47 9.67 21.94
N CYS A 81 -6.22 9.27 21.70
CA CYS A 81 -5.07 9.69 22.51
C CYS A 81 -4.10 10.65 21.80
N GLY A 82 -4.30 10.90 20.51
CA GLY A 82 -3.43 11.78 19.71
C GLY A 82 -2.07 11.18 19.34
N GLU A 83 -1.71 9.99 19.84
CA GLU A 83 -0.46 9.31 19.49
C GLU A 83 -0.43 8.91 18.00
N GLY A 84 0.76 8.91 17.41
CA GLY A 84 0.97 8.46 16.03
C GLY A 84 0.81 6.93 15.91
N ILE A 85 -0.13 6.50 15.08
CA ILE A 85 -0.22 5.14 14.59
C ILE A 85 0.68 5.06 13.35
N THR A 86 1.80 4.36 13.50
CA THR A 86 2.74 4.10 12.39
C THR A 86 2.76 2.61 12.08
N ALA A 87 2.69 2.29 10.80
CA ALA A 87 2.78 0.93 10.31
C ALA A 87 3.27 0.92 8.86
N ILE A 88 3.85 -0.18 8.40
CA ILE A 88 4.33 -0.30 7.03
C ILE A 88 3.20 -0.92 6.20
N PHE A 89 2.87 -0.30 5.07
CA PHE A 89 1.86 -0.80 4.17
C PHE A 89 2.37 -2.07 3.47
N PRO A 90 1.53 -3.09 3.25
CA PRO A 90 1.98 -4.41 2.79
C PRO A 90 2.33 -4.47 1.29
N ILE A 91 2.43 -3.33 0.60
CA ILE A 91 2.85 -3.23 -0.79
C ILE A 91 3.79 -2.03 -0.96
N SER A 92 4.85 -2.22 -1.75
CA SER A 92 5.77 -1.16 -2.11
C SER A 92 5.21 -0.28 -3.23
N LEU A 93 5.77 0.91 -3.38
CA LEU A 93 5.38 1.85 -4.42
C LEU A 93 5.61 1.28 -5.84
N GLU A 94 6.68 0.52 -6.02
CA GLU A 94 7.04 -0.14 -7.29
C GLU A 94 6.00 -1.17 -7.73
N ASN A 95 5.31 -1.82 -6.78
CA ASN A 95 4.23 -2.76 -7.08
C ASN A 95 2.87 -2.07 -7.16
N LEU A 96 2.65 -1.03 -6.35
CA LEU A 96 1.39 -0.30 -6.31
C LEU A 96 1.14 0.47 -7.62
N ILE A 97 2.14 1.17 -8.17
CA ILE A 97 1.94 2.01 -9.36
C ILE A 97 1.54 1.18 -10.60
N PRO A 98 2.25 0.12 -10.99
CA PRO A 98 1.85 -0.71 -12.13
C PRO A 98 0.45 -1.31 -11.94
N MET A 99 0.14 -1.80 -10.74
CA MET A 99 -1.20 -2.33 -10.42
C MET A 99 -2.32 -1.31 -10.65
N LEU A 100 -2.05 -0.01 -10.43
CA LEU A 100 -3.01 1.07 -10.66
C LEU A 100 -3.00 1.61 -12.11
N GLN A 101 -1.94 1.34 -12.88
CA GLN A 101 -1.79 1.80 -14.26
C GLN A 101 -2.20 0.75 -15.29
N MET A 102 -2.19 -0.54 -14.91
CA MET A 102 -2.65 -1.62 -15.78
C MET A 102 -4.11 -1.39 -16.14
N ALA A 103 -4.38 -1.21 -17.43
CA ALA A 103 -5.73 -1.28 -17.95
C ALA A 103 -6.31 -2.67 -17.64
N PRO A 104 -7.61 -2.79 -17.30
CA PRO A 104 -8.23 -4.10 -17.22
C PRO A 104 -8.00 -4.83 -18.55
N PRO A 105 -7.70 -6.14 -18.53
CA PRO A 105 -7.56 -6.91 -19.74
C PRO A 105 -8.81 -6.71 -20.61
N ASP A 106 -8.60 -6.44 -21.89
CA ASP A 106 -9.68 -6.15 -22.81
C ASP A 106 -10.62 -7.36 -22.88
N LEU A 107 -11.88 -7.20 -22.48
CA LEU A 107 -12.84 -8.30 -22.37
C LEU A 107 -13.05 -9.01 -23.73
N LEU A 108 -12.84 -8.29 -24.83
CA LEU A 108 -12.89 -8.83 -26.19
C LEU A 108 -11.80 -9.87 -26.49
N MET A 109 -10.71 -9.90 -25.73
CA MET A 109 -9.58 -10.81 -25.94
C MET A 109 -9.70 -12.11 -25.13
N TYR A 110 -10.69 -12.21 -24.24
CA TYR A 110 -10.90 -13.34 -23.32
C TYR A 110 -12.33 -13.87 -23.39
N GLY A 111 -12.85 -13.99 -24.62
CA GLY A 111 -14.23 -14.39 -24.98
C GLY A 111 -14.88 -15.45 -24.09
#